data_AF-A0A924ELQ4-F1
#
_entry.id   AF-A0A924ELQ4-F1
#
_cell.length_a   1.000
_cell.length_b   1.000
_cell.length_c   1.000
_cell.angle_alpha   90.00
_cell.angle_beta   90.00
_cell.angle_gamma   90.00
#
_symmetry.space_group_name_H-M   'P 1'
#
loop_
_entity.id
_entity.type
_entity.pdbx_description
1 polymer ?
#
loop_
_entity_poly.entity_id
_entity_poly.type
_entity_poly.pdbx_seq_one_letter_code
_entity_poly.pdbx_strand_id
1 'polypeptide(L)'
;NWKKNKVVIFDVDVKGGVALKKYYGEKALSIFIMPPSVQELEKRLTARGTEDAETVKIRVAKATEELGFQNQFDIIVVNDNLDDAKTEISHLISEFINKK
;
A
#
# COMPACT_ATOMS: atom_id res chain seq x y z
N ASN A 1 -20.46 14.90 13.73
CA ASN A 1 -19.98 14.63 15.10
C ASN A 1 -18.95 13.51 15.04
N TRP A 2 -17.65 13.83 15.05
CA TRP A 2 -16.53 12.91 14.83
C TRP A 2 -16.25 11.95 16.01
N LYS A 3 -17.13 11.95 17.03
CA LYS A 3 -17.10 11.14 18.26
C LYS A 3 -17.63 9.70 18.11
N LYS A 4 -17.44 9.05 16.97
CA LYS A 4 -17.66 7.59 16.86
C LYS A 4 -16.30 6.97 16.62
N ASN A 5 -15.97 5.93 17.38
CA ASN A 5 -14.76 5.10 17.37
C ASN A 5 -14.38 4.62 15.95
N LYS A 6 -13.99 5.55 15.08
CA LYS A 6 -13.78 5.38 13.65
C LYS A 6 -12.32 5.62 13.38
N VAL A 7 -11.78 4.80 12.47
CA VAL A 7 -10.41 4.91 12.01
C VAL A 7 -10.40 5.66 10.69
N VAL A 8 -9.47 6.60 10.56
CA VAL A 8 -9.23 7.32 9.31
C VAL A 8 -8.26 6.49 8.49
N ILE A 9 -8.61 6.24 7.23
CA ILE A 9 -7.75 5.55 6.27
C ILE A 9 -7.33 6.58 5.23
N PHE A 10 -6.02 6.63 4.96
CA PHE A 10 -5.44 7.43 3.89
C PHE A 10 -4.98 6.50 2.77
N ASP A 11 -5.47 6.74 1.56
CA ASP A 11 -4.97 6.13 0.33
C ASP A 11 -4.14 7.20 -0.40
N VAL A 12 -2.81 7.04 -0.37
CA VAL A 12 -1.84 8.04 -0.84
C VAL A 12 -0.64 7.35 -1.49
N ASP A 13 0.13 8.08 -2.29
CA ASP A 13 1.39 7.60 -2.83
C ASP A 13 2.49 7.45 -1.75
N VAL A 14 3.65 6.91 -2.14
CA VAL A 14 4.75 6.64 -1.20
C VAL A 14 5.27 7.90 -0.49
N LYS A 15 5.30 9.04 -1.18
CA LYS A 15 5.80 10.29 -0.60
C LYS A 15 4.80 10.84 0.41
N GLY A 16 3.51 10.79 0.09
CA GLY A 16 2.42 11.11 0.99
C GLY A 16 2.41 10.19 2.22
N GLY A 17 2.57 8.88 2.02
CA GLY A 17 2.63 7.89 3.10
C GLY A 17 3.77 8.16 4.09
N VAL A 18 4.98 8.39 3.56
CA VAL A 18 6.15 8.75 4.39
C VAL A 18 5.93 10.07 5.13
N ALA A 19 5.36 11.08 4.47
CA ALA A 19 5.07 12.37 5.11
C ALA A 19 4.06 12.25 6.26
N LEU A 20 2.97 11.49 6.04
CA LEU A 20 1.97 11.21 7.07
C LEU A 20 2.59 10.43 8.24
N LYS A 21 3.38 9.40 7.95
CA LYS A 21 4.07 8.62 8.99
C LYS A 21 5.01 9.49 9.82
N LYS A 22 5.77 10.38 9.17
CA LYS A 22 6.65 11.34 9.87
C LYS A 22 5.85 12.31 10.75
N TYR A 23 4.67 12.74 10.31
CA TYR A 23 3.83 13.69 11.04
C TYR A 23 3.10 13.05 12.23
N TYR A 24 2.50 11.87 12.03
CA TYR A 24 1.71 11.19 13.05
C TYR A 24 2.51 10.22 13.93
N GLY A 25 3.70 9.80 13.50
CA GLY A 25 4.57 8.88 14.22
C GLY A 25 3.88 7.57 14.57
N GLU A 26 3.90 7.20 15.85
CA GLU A 26 3.26 6.00 16.39
C GLU A 26 1.72 6.03 16.33
N LYS A 27 1.13 7.21 16.13
CA LYS A 27 -0.34 7.36 16.00
C LYS A 27 -0.87 6.94 14.64
N ALA A 28 0.01 6.57 13.70
CA ALA A 28 -0.36 6.05 12.39
C ALA A 28 0.38 4.73 12.12
N LEU A 29 -0.36 3.76 11.59
CA LEU A 29 0.19 2.57 10.96
C LEU A 29 0.32 2.86 9.45
N SER A 30 1.53 2.66 8.92
CA SER A 30 1.83 2.79 7.50
C SER A 30 2.07 1.40 6.90
N ILE A 31 1.24 1.01 5.94
CA ILE A 31 1.33 -0.29 5.25
C ILE A 31 1.69 -0.03 3.79
N PHE A 32 2.81 -0.58 3.35
CA PHE A 32 3.22 -0.57 1.95
C PHE A 32 2.71 -1.84 1.26
N ILE A 33 1.83 -1.68 0.26
CA ILE A 33 1.26 -2.80 -0.49
C ILE A 33 2.04 -2.96 -1.80
N MET A 34 2.78 -4.05 -1.95
CA MET A 34 3.57 -4.31 -3.15
C MET A 34 3.06 -5.52 -3.93
N PRO A 35 3.16 -5.53 -5.27
CA PRO A 35 3.00 -6.76 -6.03
C PRO A 35 4.14 -7.76 -5.69
N PRO A 36 3.97 -9.06 -5.95
CA PRO A 36 5.02 -10.06 -5.71
C PRO A 36 6.28 -9.80 -6.56
N SER A 37 6.13 -9.15 -7.71
CA SER A 37 7.23 -8.63 -8.50
C SER A 37 6.75 -7.53 -9.45
N VAL A 38 7.71 -6.75 -9.98
CA VAL A 38 7.44 -5.74 -11.03
C VAL A 38 6.92 -6.42 -12.31
N GLN A 39 7.45 -7.61 -12.64
CA GLN A 39 7.03 -8.39 -13.80
C GLN A 39 5.59 -8.87 -13.66
N GLU A 40 5.19 -9.33 -12.47
CA GLU A 40 3.81 -9.75 -12.22
C GLU A 40 2.85 -8.55 -12.25
N LEU A 41 3.27 -7.37 -11.80
CA LEU A 41 2.50 -6.13 -11.98
C LEU A 41 2.28 -5.82 -13.45
N GLU A 42 3.33 -5.83 -14.27
CA GLU A 42 3.23 -5.60 -15.71
C GLU A 42 2.26 -6.59 -16.38
N LYS A 43 2.39 -7.88 -16.03
CA LYS A 43 1.51 -8.94 -16.53
C LYS A 43 0.04 -8.68 -16.16
N ARG A 44 -0.24 -8.29 -14.91
CA ARG A 44 -1.60 -7.96 -14.45
C ARG A 44 -2.18 -6.73 -15.14
N LEU A 45 -1.39 -5.68 -15.31
CA LEU A 45 -1.81 -4.46 -16.02
C LEU A 45 -2.13 -4.76 -17.49
N THR A 46 -1.27 -5.53 -18.15
CA THR A 46 -1.47 -5.95 -19.54
C THR A 46 -2.69 -6.86 -19.70
N ALA A 47 -2.88 -7.83 -18.80
CA ALA A 47 -3.99 -8.77 -18.84
C ALA A 47 -5.36 -8.10 -18.63
N ARG A 48 -5.41 -6.97 -17.91
CA ARG A 48 -6.64 -6.18 -17.75
C ARG A 48 -7.09 -5.57 -19.07
N GLY A 49 -6.18 -5.28 -19.99
CA GLY A 49 -6.49 -4.75 -21.33
C GLY A 49 -7.16 -3.37 -21.32
N THR A 50 -7.17 -2.67 -20.19
CA THR A 50 -7.81 -1.36 -20.02
C THR A 50 -6.89 -0.18 -20.29
N GLU A 51 -5.59 -0.43 -20.47
CA GLU A 51 -4.55 0.59 -20.60
C GLU A 51 -3.67 0.28 -21.81
N ASP A 52 -3.16 1.31 -22.49
CA ASP A 52 -2.21 1.16 -23.58
C ASP A 52 -0.79 0.81 -23.08
N ALA A 53 0.07 0.35 -24.00
CA ALA A 53 1.41 -0.13 -23.65
C ALA A 53 2.34 0.97 -23.09
N GLU A 54 2.15 2.24 -23.45
CA GLU A 54 2.94 3.35 -22.92
C GLU A 54 2.54 3.64 -21.47
N THR A 55 1.23 3.67 -21.20
CA THR A 55 0.69 3.83 -19.84
C THR A 55 1.15 2.70 -18.93
N VAL A 56 1.14 1.44 -19.39
CA VAL A 56 1.65 0.31 -18.62
C VAL A 56 3.13 0.52 -18.25
N LYS A 57 3.98 0.91 -19.20
CA LYS A 57 5.41 1.17 -18.93
C LYS A 57 5.63 2.27 -17.90
N ILE A 58 4.88 3.37 -17.98
CA ILE A 58 4.95 4.47 -17.01
C ILE A 58 4.61 3.97 -15.61
N ARG A 59 3.54 3.17 -15.46
CA ARG A 59 3.13 2.62 -14.16
C ARG A 59 4.15 1.63 -13.60
N VAL A 60 4.72 0.78 -14.45
CA VAL A 60 5.79 -0.17 -14.08
C VAL A 60 7.07 0.56 -13.63
N ALA A 61 7.48 1.60 -14.36
CA ALA A 61 8.61 2.44 -13.99
C ALA A 61 8.38 3.14 -12.65
N LYS A 62 7.18 3.72 -12.46
CA LYS A 62 6.78 4.35 -11.19
C LYS A 62 6.81 3.35 -10.04
N ALA A 63 6.25 2.15 -10.21
CA ALA A 63 6.27 1.12 -9.17
C ALA A 63 7.71 0.74 -8.79
N THR A 64 8.62 0.69 -9.77
CA THR A 64 10.05 0.42 -9.52
C THR A 64 10.72 1.52 -8.69
N GLU A 65 10.41 2.79 -8.95
CA GLU A 65 10.86 3.91 -8.11
C GLU A 65 10.28 3.84 -6.69
N GLU A 66 8.99 3.53 -6.58
CA GLU A 66 8.25 3.45 -5.31
C GLU A 66 8.78 2.35 -4.39
N LEU A 67 9.32 1.25 -4.93
CA LEU A 67 9.99 0.19 -4.15
C LEU A 67 11.16 0.72 -3.31
N GLY A 68 11.83 1.80 -3.71
CA GLY A 68 12.90 2.43 -2.93
C GLY A 68 12.41 3.01 -1.59
N PHE A 69 11.11 3.22 -1.43
CA PHE A 69 10.51 3.80 -0.23
C PHE A 69 9.98 2.76 0.75
N GLN A 70 9.93 1.47 0.38
CA GLN A 70 9.29 0.42 1.19
C GLN A 70 9.81 0.35 2.64
N ASN A 71 11.12 0.58 2.84
CA ASN A 71 11.77 0.54 4.16
C ASN A 71 11.41 1.72 5.07
N GLN A 72 10.64 2.70 4.58
CA GLN A 72 10.17 3.85 5.36
C GLN A 72 8.74 3.65 5.89
N PHE A 73 8.13 2.49 5.61
CA PHE A 73 6.83 2.08 6.13
C PHE A 73 7.01 1.11 7.30
N ASP A 74 5.97 0.98 8.13
CA ASP A 74 6.00 0.07 9.29
C ASP A 74 5.94 -1.39 8.86
N ILE A 75 5.10 -1.69 7.87
CA ILE A 75 4.84 -3.04 7.38
C ILE A 75 4.81 -3.04 5.86
N ILE A 76 5.36 -4.11 5.27
CA ILE A 76 5.28 -4.39 3.84
C ILE A 76 4.38 -5.62 3.67
N VAL A 77 3.33 -5.49 2.87
CA VAL A 77 2.42 -6.58 2.52
C VAL A 77 2.57 -6.90 1.04
N VAL A 78 2.84 -8.17 0.73
CA VAL A 78 2.95 -8.65 -0.64
C VAL A 78 1.58 -9.12 -1.13
N ASN A 79 1.03 -8.41 -2.11
CA ASN A 79 -0.26 -8.70 -2.72
C ASN A 79 -0.11 -9.70 -3.89
N ASP A 80 0.30 -10.92 -3.57
CA ASP A 80 0.28 -12.02 -4.54
C ASP A 80 -1.15 -12.55 -4.72
N ASN A 81 -1.81 -12.89 -3.61
CA ASN A 81 -3.21 -13.28 -3.55
C ASN A 81 -4.05 -12.20 -2.83
N LEU A 82 -5.17 -11.82 -3.43
CA LEU A 82 -6.03 -10.76 -2.91
C LEU A 82 -6.65 -11.09 -1.55
N ASP A 83 -7.08 -12.33 -1.34
CA ASP A 83 -7.77 -12.74 -0.11
C ASP A 83 -6.81 -12.90 1.05
N ASP A 84 -5.60 -13.40 0.78
CA ASP A 84 -4.53 -13.46 1.78
C ASP A 84 -4.08 -12.06 2.20
N ALA A 85 -3.81 -11.17 1.25
CA ALA A 85 -3.42 -9.79 1.54
C ALA A 85 -4.50 -9.02 2.32
N LYS A 86 -5.79 -9.23 2.00
CA LYS A 86 -6.90 -8.65 2.76
C LYS A 86 -6.93 -9.16 4.19
N THR A 87 -6.71 -10.46 4.39
CA THR A 87 -6.71 -11.09 5.70
C THR A 87 -5.57 -10.54 6.56
N GLU A 88 -4.38 -10.46 5.99
CA GLU A 88 -3.18 -9.89 6.64
C GLU A 88 -3.39 -8.41 7.02
N ILE A 89 -3.81 -7.56 6.07
CA ILE A 89 -4.06 -6.14 6.34
C ILE A 89 -5.13 -5.95 7.40
N SER A 90 -6.21 -6.74 7.36
CA SER A 90 -7.28 -6.66 8.36
C SER A 90 -6.79 -7.04 9.76
N HIS A 91 -5.90 -8.02 9.85
CA HIS A 91 -5.26 -8.40 11.10
C HIS A 91 -4.37 -7.28 11.64
N LEU A 92 -3.46 -6.75 10.81
CA LEU A 92 -2.56 -5.65 11.16
C LEU A 92 -3.31 -4.40 11.66
N ILE A 93 -4.38 -4.02 10.96
CA ILE A 93 -5.24 -2.89 11.35
C ILE A 93 -5.91 -3.19 12.70
N SER A 94 -6.43 -4.40 12.88
CA SER A 94 -7.08 -4.79 14.15
C SER A 94 -6.11 -4.77 15.32
N GLU A 95 -4.89 -5.27 15.15
CA GLU A 95 -3.85 -5.21 16.18
C GLU A 95 -3.48 -3.76 16.51
N PHE A 96 -3.31 -2.91 15.51
CA PHE A 96 -2.98 -1.50 15.73
C PHE A 96 -4.07 -0.74 16.48
N ILE A 97 -5.34 -0.97 16.16
CA ILE A 97 -6.47 -0.32 16.85
C ILE A 97 -6.61 -0.80 18.30
N ASN A 98 -6.31 -2.08 18.55
CA ASN A 98 -6.51 -2.70 19.85
C ASN A 98 -5.27 -2.64 20.77
N LYS A 99 -4.11 -2.23 20.25
CA LYS A 99 -2.93 -1.90 21.08
C LYS A 99 -3.30 -0.77 22.05
N LYS A 100 -3.43 -1.11 23.33
CA LYS A 100 -3.55 -0.16 24.44
C LYS A 100 -2.19 0.40 24.81
#